data_AF-A0A966NC45-F1
#
_entry.id   AF-A0A966NC45-F1
#
_cell.length_a   1.000
_cell.length_b   1.000
_cell.length_c   1.000
_cell.angle_alpha   90.00
_cell.angle_beta   90.00
_cell.angle_gamma   90.00
#
_symmetry.space_group_name_H-M   'P 1'
#
loop_
_entity.id
_entity.type
_entity.pdbx_description
1 polymer ?
#
loop_
_entity_poly.entity_id
_entity_poly.type
_entity_poly.pdbx_seq_one_letter_code
_entity_poly.pdbx_strand_id
1 'polypeptide(L)'
;MVESFGGVLNLVIWLLLIVAGGYYAYRCLLQTKGFIDQYGFGDGAVFMTRLVGTCVGASTAVAIVLLFVGPQGAWAFVVYGWIQALLAAIFGYSTVNSEWAEVEGVKATSEGYIAPIGFLILNTILLFNMGDILYGVSTAV
;
A
#
# COMPACT_ATOMS: atom_id res chain seq x y z
N MET A 1 11.46 -4.37 -19.25
CA MET A 1 10.43 -4.12 -18.22
C MET A 1 9.55 -5.36 -18.03
N VAL A 2 8.71 -5.77 -19.00
CA VAL A 2 7.85 -6.98 -18.83
C VAL A 2 8.62 -8.21 -18.34
N GLU A 3 9.74 -8.55 -18.98
CA GLU A 3 10.61 -9.68 -18.58
C GLU A 3 11.22 -9.47 -17.19
N SER A 4 11.66 -8.25 -16.87
CA SER A 4 12.23 -7.88 -15.57
C SER A 4 11.26 -8.06 -14.40
N PHE A 5 9.95 -8.07 -14.67
CA PHE A 5 8.89 -8.33 -13.70
C PHE A 5 8.37 -9.78 -13.77
N GLY A 6 8.95 -10.65 -14.59
CA GLY A 6 8.51 -12.04 -14.74
C GLY A 6 7.17 -12.19 -15.46
N GLY A 7 6.78 -11.20 -16.29
CA GLY A 7 5.59 -11.27 -17.13
C GLY A 7 4.63 -10.08 -17.00
N VAL A 8 3.65 -10.02 -17.90
CA VAL A 8 2.71 -8.89 -18.02
C VAL A 8 1.82 -8.78 -16.78
N LEU A 9 1.34 -9.89 -16.23
CA LEU A 9 0.49 -9.88 -15.03
C LEU A 9 1.16 -9.17 -13.86
N ASN A 10 2.41 -9.53 -13.57
CA ASN A 10 3.17 -8.97 -12.46
C ASN A 10 3.46 -7.48 -12.66
N LEU A 11 3.80 -7.08 -13.89
CA LEU A 11 3.99 -5.67 -14.23
C LEU A 11 2.70 -4.86 -14.05
N VAL A 12 1.55 -5.39 -14.48
CA VAL A 12 0.25 -4.73 -14.29
C VAL A 12 -0.07 -4.58 -12.81
N ILE A 13 0.13 -5.64 -12.01
CA ILE A 13 -0.07 -5.57 -10.55
C ILE A 13 0.86 -4.51 -9.93
N TRP A 14 2.13 -4.46 -10.33
CA TRP A 14 3.07 -3.45 -9.86
C TRP A 14 2.59 -2.02 -10.16
N LEU A 15 2.10 -1.79 -11.39
CA LEU A 15 1.54 -0.50 -11.79
C LEU A 15 0.26 -0.15 -11.01
N LEU A 16 -0.60 -1.14 -10.74
CA LEU A 16 -1.79 -0.94 -9.92
C LEU A 16 -1.42 -0.53 -8.48
N LEU A 17 -0.40 -1.14 -7.89
CA LEU A 17 0.11 -0.76 -6.58
C LEU A 17 0.65 0.68 -6.58
N ILE A 18 1.34 1.10 -7.64
CA ILE A 18 1.81 2.49 -7.81
C ILE A 18 0.64 3.46 -7.91
N VAL A 19 -0.36 3.17 -8.75
CA VAL A 19 -1.53 4.04 -8.93
C VAL A 19 -2.32 4.16 -7.64
N ALA A 20 -2.59 3.04 -6.96
CA ALA A 20 -3.33 3.03 -5.71
C ALA A 20 -2.56 3.71 -4.57
N GLY A 21 -1.27 3.42 -4.42
CA GLY A 21 -0.39 4.07 -3.45
C GLY A 21 -0.27 5.57 -3.70
N GLY A 22 -0.08 5.97 -4.97
CA GLY A 22 -0.01 7.36 -5.39
C GLY A 22 -1.31 8.12 -5.12
N TYR A 23 -2.46 7.49 -5.35
CA TYR A 23 -3.76 8.05 -4.99
C TYR A 23 -3.86 8.33 -3.47
N TYR A 24 -3.56 7.36 -2.62
CA TYR A 24 -3.62 7.57 -1.17
C TYR A 24 -2.56 8.56 -0.67
N ALA A 25 -1.35 8.54 -1.21
CA ALA A 25 -0.32 9.52 -0.90
C ALA A 25 -0.77 10.95 -1.26
N TYR A 26 -1.35 11.13 -2.45
CA TYR A 26 -1.91 12.42 -2.90
C TYR A 26 -3.04 12.90 -1.98
N ARG A 27 -4.00 12.01 -1.67
CA ARG A 27 -5.11 12.32 -0.76
C ARG A 27 -4.62 12.71 0.63
N CYS A 28 -3.64 12.01 1.19
CA CYS A 28 -3.11 12.29 2.52
C CYS A 28 -2.23 13.55 2.57
N LEU A 29 -1.41 13.82 1.55
CA LEU A 29 -0.40 14.89 1.58
C LEU A 29 -0.88 16.21 0.97
N LEU A 30 -1.59 16.15 -0.15
CA LEU A 30 -1.93 17.31 -0.97
C LEU A 30 -3.42 17.66 -0.91
N GLN A 31 -4.29 16.66 -0.72
CA GLN A 31 -5.73 16.85 -0.47
C GLN A 31 -6.15 16.46 0.95
N THR A 32 -5.28 16.71 1.94
CA THR A 32 -5.45 16.26 3.33
C THR A 32 -6.83 16.63 3.90
N LYS A 33 -7.30 17.86 3.69
CA LYS A 33 -8.59 18.31 4.23
C LYS A 33 -9.75 17.47 3.69
N GLY A 34 -9.80 17.24 2.38
CA GLY A 34 -10.85 16.41 1.79
C GLY A 34 -10.78 14.95 2.24
N PHE A 35 -9.59 14.42 2.54
CA PHE A 35 -9.44 13.08 3.10
C PHE A 35 -9.92 13.01 4.56
N ILE A 36 -9.60 14.01 5.38
CA ILE A 36 -10.11 14.13 6.75
C ILE A 36 -11.64 14.24 6.77
N ASP A 37 -12.21 15.11 5.93
CA ASP A 37 -13.66 15.36 5.88
C ASP A 37 -14.43 14.11 5.38
N GLN A 38 -13.81 13.30 4.50
CA GLN A 38 -14.38 12.04 4.01
C GLN A 38 -14.65 11.06 5.16
N TYR A 39 -13.71 10.90 6.10
CA TYR A 39 -13.83 9.95 7.21
C TYR A 39 -14.22 10.58 8.55
N GLY A 40 -14.38 11.90 8.59
CA GLY A 40 -14.79 12.60 9.81
C GLY A 40 -13.73 12.56 10.92
N PHE A 41 -12.44 12.56 10.58
CA PHE A 41 -11.37 12.49 11.58
C PHE A 41 -11.22 13.77 12.44
N GLY A 42 -11.86 14.87 12.02
CA GLY A 42 -11.65 16.20 12.60
C GLY A 42 -10.32 16.84 12.16
N ASP A 43 -10.28 18.17 12.09
CA ASP A 43 -9.12 18.92 11.56
C ASP A 43 -7.82 18.64 12.37
N GLY A 44 -7.93 18.24 13.63
CA GLY A 44 -6.79 17.85 14.47
C GLY A 44 -6.02 16.62 13.95
N ALA A 45 -6.63 15.79 13.10
CA ALA A 45 -5.99 14.61 12.52
C ALA A 45 -4.94 14.95 11.45
N VAL A 46 -4.84 16.21 11.00
CA VAL A 46 -3.95 16.66 9.90
C VAL A 46 -2.51 16.17 10.02
N PHE A 47 -1.94 16.18 11.23
CA PHE A 47 -0.58 15.75 11.44
C PHE A 47 -0.42 14.25 11.19
N MET A 48 -1.30 13.44 11.78
CA MET A 48 -1.26 11.98 11.63
C MET A 48 -1.61 11.54 10.22
N THR A 49 -2.59 12.18 9.56
CA THR A 49 -2.93 11.89 8.16
C THR A 49 -1.74 12.16 7.23
N ARG A 50 -1.04 13.29 7.41
CA ARG A 50 0.15 13.59 6.62
C ARG A 50 1.30 12.67 6.93
N LEU A 51 1.52 12.30 8.19
CA LEU A 51 2.55 11.34 8.57
C LEU A 51 2.34 10.01 7.85
N VAL A 52 1.13 9.44 7.89
CA VAL A 52 0.79 8.23 7.12
C VAL A 52 1.01 8.45 5.62
N GLY A 53 0.61 9.62 5.10
CA GLY A 53 0.86 10.01 3.72
C GLY A 53 2.33 9.98 3.31
N THR A 54 3.26 10.36 4.21
CA THR A 54 4.70 10.29 3.92
C THR A 54 5.19 8.85 3.78
N CYS A 55 4.70 7.93 4.61
CA CYS A 55 5.05 6.50 4.51
C CYS A 55 4.55 5.90 3.19
N VAL A 56 3.28 6.16 2.82
CA VAL A 56 2.68 5.67 1.57
C VAL A 56 3.32 6.34 0.35
N GLY A 57 3.65 7.63 0.45
CA GLY A 57 4.37 8.36 -0.59
C GLY A 57 5.78 7.82 -0.81
N ALA A 58 6.51 7.52 0.27
CA ALA A 58 7.83 6.92 0.19
C ALA A 58 7.79 5.53 -0.44
N SER A 59 6.86 4.66 -0.02
CA SER A 59 6.72 3.33 -0.63
C SER A 59 6.35 3.40 -2.12
N THR A 60 5.45 4.31 -2.49
CA THR A 60 5.09 4.56 -3.89
C THR A 60 6.28 5.05 -4.71
N ALA A 61 7.08 5.98 -4.17
CA ALA A 61 8.29 6.49 -4.83
C ALA A 61 9.32 5.38 -5.05
N VAL A 62 9.54 4.52 -4.06
CA VAL A 62 10.42 3.34 -4.21
C VAL A 62 9.89 2.39 -5.29
N ALA A 63 8.58 2.12 -5.32
CA ALA A 63 7.98 1.28 -6.36
C ALA A 63 8.17 1.88 -7.78
N ILE A 64 8.10 3.20 -7.91
CA ILE A 64 8.39 3.90 -9.18
C ILE A 64 9.87 3.76 -9.54
N VAL A 65 10.80 3.94 -8.61
CA VAL A 65 12.24 3.75 -8.86
C VAL A 65 12.53 2.34 -9.37
N LEU A 66 11.93 1.33 -8.74
CA LEU A 66 12.07 -0.08 -9.11
C LEU A 66 11.49 -0.42 -10.51
N LEU A 67 10.60 0.39 -11.08
CA LEU A 67 10.22 0.24 -12.50
C LEU A 67 11.42 0.47 -13.43
N PHE A 68 12.30 1.41 -13.09
CA PHE A 68 13.42 1.82 -13.93
C PHE A 68 14.68 1.01 -13.66
N VAL A 69 14.98 0.72 -12.39
CA VAL A 69 16.19 -0.03 -12.01
C VAL A 69 15.99 -1.54 -11.98
N GLY A 70 14.75 -2.00 -12.00
CA GLY A 70 14.36 -3.41 -11.92
C GLY A 70 14.08 -3.87 -10.48
N PRO A 71 13.20 -4.87 -10.28
CA PRO A 71 12.79 -5.35 -8.95
C PRO A 71 13.73 -6.43 -8.37
N GLN A 72 14.86 -6.73 -9.01
CA GLN A 72 15.76 -7.79 -8.57
C GLN A 72 16.30 -7.50 -7.16
N GLY A 73 16.21 -8.47 -6.26
CA GLY A 73 16.65 -8.31 -4.87
C GLY A 73 15.70 -7.47 -3.98
N ALA A 74 14.58 -6.97 -4.51
CA ALA A 74 13.65 -6.11 -3.78
C ALA A 74 12.66 -6.87 -2.86
N TRP A 75 12.93 -8.12 -2.50
CA TRP A 75 12.02 -8.95 -1.69
C TRP A 75 11.58 -8.25 -0.40
N ALA A 76 12.50 -7.58 0.30
CA ALA A 76 12.20 -6.93 1.57
C ALA A 76 11.18 -5.80 1.43
N PHE A 77 11.20 -5.09 0.29
CA PHE A 77 10.23 -4.05 -0.02
C PHE A 77 8.82 -4.64 -0.24
N VAL A 78 8.71 -5.72 -1.01
CA VAL A 78 7.42 -6.37 -1.28
C VAL A 78 6.88 -7.07 -0.02
N VAL A 79 7.75 -7.69 0.79
CA VAL A 79 7.38 -8.26 2.10
C VAL A 79 6.93 -7.18 3.06
N TYR A 80 7.60 -6.03 3.10
CA TYR A 80 7.15 -4.89 3.90
C TYR A 80 5.75 -4.43 3.48
N GLY A 81 5.50 -4.28 2.17
CA GLY A 81 4.18 -3.94 1.63
C GLY A 81 3.11 -4.96 2.03
N TRP A 82 3.44 -6.26 1.97
CA TRP A 82 2.57 -7.34 2.41
C TRP A 82 2.25 -7.28 3.90
N ILE A 83 3.26 -7.13 4.76
CA ILE A 83 3.08 -7.05 6.23
C ILE A 83 2.29 -5.80 6.59
N GLN A 84 2.63 -4.65 6.01
CA GLN A 84 1.92 -3.41 6.27
C GLN A 84 0.43 -3.52 5.88
N ALA A 85 0.13 -4.14 4.73
CA ALA A 85 -1.23 -4.40 4.29
C ALA A 85 -1.99 -5.37 5.22
N LEU A 86 -1.33 -6.44 5.70
CA LEU A 86 -1.92 -7.37 6.65
C LEU A 86 -2.28 -6.68 7.97
N LEU A 87 -1.35 -5.92 8.54
CA LEU A 87 -1.58 -5.18 9.78
C LEU A 87 -2.70 -4.16 9.59
N ALA A 88 -2.70 -3.41 8.48
CA ALA A 88 -3.74 -2.44 8.18
C ALA A 88 -5.12 -3.11 8.01
N ALA A 89 -5.20 -4.31 7.42
CA ALA A 89 -6.44 -5.05 7.32
C ALA A 89 -6.98 -5.47 8.70
N ILE A 90 -6.12 -6.03 9.56
CA ILE A 90 -6.50 -6.47 10.91
C ILE A 90 -6.94 -5.29 11.77
N PHE A 91 -6.10 -4.26 11.87
CA PHE A 91 -6.39 -3.13 12.74
C PHE A 91 -7.51 -2.25 12.18
N GLY A 92 -7.58 -2.07 10.86
CA GLY A 92 -8.70 -1.39 10.21
C GLY A 92 -10.03 -2.09 10.49
N TYR A 93 -10.06 -3.43 10.42
CA TYR A 93 -11.27 -4.19 10.76
C TYR A 93 -11.63 -4.00 12.23
N SER A 94 -10.64 -4.09 13.13
CA SER A 94 -10.90 -3.87 14.57
C SER A 94 -11.42 -2.47 14.87
N THR A 95 -10.92 -1.43 14.20
CA THR A 95 -11.36 -0.04 14.40
C THR A 95 -12.79 0.17 13.89
N VAL A 96 -13.13 -0.38 12.73
CA VAL A 96 -14.47 -0.24 12.14
C VAL A 96 -15.52 -1.03 12.94
N ASN A 97 -15.12 -2.06 13.67
CA ASN A 97 -16.02 -2.93 14.45
C ASN A 97 -15.83 -2.76 15.97
N SER A 98 -15.49 -1.57 16.45
CA SER A 98 -15.36 -1.26 17.88
C SER A 98 -15.95 0.11 18.22
N GLU A 99 -15.84 0.49 19.50
CA GLU A 99 -16.25 1.81 20.03
C GLU A 99 -15.65 3.01 19.26
N TRP A 100 -14.51 2.82 18.57
CA TRP A 100 -13.88 3.86 17.74
C TRP A 100 -14.73 4.26 16.53
N ALA A 101 -15.62 3.37 16.07
CA ALA A 101 -16.55 3.64 14.98
C ALA A 101 -17.78 4.45 15.41
N GLU A 102 -18.05 4.52 16.72
CA GLU A 102 -19.23 5.18 17.29
C GLU A 102 -18.93 6.62 17.77
N VAL A 103 -17.67 7.06 17.66
CA VAL A 103 -17.26 8.43 18.03
C VAL A 103 -18.02 9.46 17.19
N GLU A 104 -18.60 10.46 17.85
CA GLU A 104 -19.39 11.50 17.18
C GLU A 104 -18.59 12.18 16.05
N GLY A 105 -19.19 12.22 14.86
CA GLY A 105 -18.59 12.81 13.66
C GLY A 105 -17.70 11.87 12.86
N VAL A 106 -17.25 10.73 13.41
CA VAL A 106 -16.47 9.72 12.68
C VAL A 106 -17.34 8.97 11.68
N LYS A 107 -16.81 8.76 10.48
CA LYS A 107 -17.42 7.97 9.42
C LYS A 107 -16.55 6.74 9.17
N ALA A 108 -16.67 5.76 10.05
CA ALA A 108 -15.98 4.49 9.89
C ALA A 108 -16.52 3.80 8.62
N THR A 109 -15.63 3.53 7.66
CA THR A 109 -15.99 2.87 6.41
C THR A 109 -15.22 1.56 6.26
N SER A 110 -15.83 0.58 5.60
CA SER A 110 -15.19 -0.69 5.32
C SER A 110 -13.95 -0.56 4.41
N GLU A 111 -13.80 0.57 3.71
CA GLU A 111 -12.57 0.90 2.97
C GLU A 111 -11.32 0.75 3.85
N GLY A 112 -11.43 1.09 5.15
CA GLY A 112 -10.34 1.02 6.12
C GLY A 112 -9.69 -0.36 6.28
N TYR A 113 -10.36 -1.44 5.88
CA TYR A 113 -9.78 -2.79 5.83
C TYR A 113 -9.91 -3.46 4.46
N ILE A 114 -10.89 -3.11 3.63
CA ILE A 114 -11.05 -3.67 2.28
C ILE A 114 -9.89 -3.24 1.37
N ALA A 115 -9.50 -1.96 1.39
CA ALA A 115 -8.38 -1.51 0.57
C ALA A 115 -7.06 -2.22 0.97
N PRO A 116 -6.68 -2.29 2.27
CA PRO A 116 -5.57 -3.11 2.71
C PRO A 116 -5.62 -4.59 2.28
N ILE A 117 -6.79 -5.23 2.32
CA ILE A 117 -6.95 -6.62 1.81
C ILE A 117 -6.61 -6.69 0.31
N GLY A 118 -7.03 -5.72 -0.48
CA GLY A 118 -6.64 -5.61 -1.89
C GLY A 118 -5.12 -5.54 -2.06
N PHE A 119 -4.45 -4.64 -1.33
CA PHE A 119 -2.99 -4.55 -1.33
C PHE A 119 -2.33 -5.86 -0.89
N LEU A 120 -2.88 -6.54 0.11
CA LEU A 120 -2.38 -7.81 0.61
C LEU A 120 -2.41 -8.90 -0.48
N ILE A 121 -3.53 -9.03 -1.19
CA ILE A 121 -3.70 -10.00 -2.27
C ILE A 121 -2.71 -9.71 -3.41
N LEU A 122 -2.61 -8.45 -3.82
CA LEU A 122 -1.70 -8.04 -4.90
C LEU A 122 -0.23 -8.32 -4.54
N ASN A 123 0.21 -7.95 -3.34
CA ASN A 123 1.57 -8.27 -2.87
C ASN A 123 1.80 -9.78 -2.73
N THR A 124 0.79 -10.55 -2.33
CA THR A 124 0.87 -12.01 -2.28
C THR A 124 1.19 -12.57 -3.67
N ILE A 125 0.45 -12.14 -4.69
CA ILE A 125 0.69 -12.58 -6.08
C ILE A 125 2.11 -12.25 -6.52
N LEU A 126 2.61 -11.04 -6.21
CA LEU A 126 3.99 -10.66 -6.56
C LEU A 126 5.03 -11.53 -5.84
N LEU A 127 4.86 -11.80 -4.54
CA LEU A 127 5.81 -12.62 -3.77
C LEU A 127 5.93 -14.05 -4.30
N PHE A 128 4.82 -14.64 -4.73
CA PHE A 128 4.82 -15.99 -5.31
C PHE A 128 5.30 -16.00 -6.75
N ASN A 129 4.80 -15.11 -7.61
CA ASN A 129 5.12 -15.15 -9.04
C ASN A 129 6.51 -14.61 -9.38
N MET A 130 7.04 -13.68 -8.58
CA MET A 130 8.34 -13.05 -8.83
C MET A 130 9.43 -13.56 -7.89
N GLY A 131 9.23 -14.71 -7.22
CA GLY A 131 10.17 -15.22 -6.22
C GLY A 131 11.62 -15.24 -6.70
N ASP A 132 11.89 -15.87 -7.84
CA ASP A 132 13.26 -15.98 -8.39
C ASP A 132 13.92 -14.62 -8.65
N ILE A 133 13.12 -13.61 -9.01
CA ILE A 133 13.59 -12.24 -9.27
C ILE A 133 13.80 -11.48 -7.96
N LEU A 134 12.79 -11.48 -7.09
CA LEU A 134 12.78 -10.70 -5.84
C LEU A 134 13.83 -11.19 -4.84
N TYR A 135 13.99 -12.51 -4.70
CA TYR A 135 14.98 -13.10 -3.77
C TYR A 135 16.39 -13.09 -4.35
N GLY A 136 16.56 -12.76 -5.64
CA GLY A 136 17.86 -12.65 -6.28
C GLY A 136 18.65 -13.96 -6.26
N VAL A 137 17.97 -15.10 -6.28
CA VAL A 137 18.63 -16.41 -6.35
C VAL A 137 19.26 -16.50 -7.74
N SER A 138 20.53 -16.14 -7.81
CA SER A 138 21.39 -16.49 -8.93
C SER A 138 21.35 -18.01 -9.04
N THR A 139 20.82 -18.53 -10.14
CA THR A 139 21.19 -19.88 -10.56
C THR A 139 22.69 -19.84 -10.83
N ALA A 140 23.49 -20.20 -9.83
CA ALA A 140 24.86 -20.59 -10.06
C ALA A 140 24.81 -21.82 -10.97
N VAL A 141 25.03 -21.59 -12.26
CA VAL A 141 25.35 -22.63 -13.25
C VAL A 141 26.86 -22.62 -13.42
#